data_AF-A0A8J5EES9-F1
#
_entry.id   AF-A0A8J5EES9-F1
#
_cell.length_a   1.000
_cell.length_b   1.000
_cell.length_c   1.000
_cell.angle_alpha   90.00
_cell.angle_beta   90.00
_cell.angle_gamma   90.00
#
_symmetry.space_group_name_H-M   'P 1'
#
loop_
_entity.id
_entity.type
_entity.pdbx_description
1 polymer ?
#
loop_
_entity_poly.entity_id
_entity_poly.type
_entity_poly.pdbx_seq_one_letter_code
_entity_poly.pdbx_strand_id
1 'polypeptide(L)'
;MSGGQKQRIAIARAVLKSPKILLLDEATSALDSESECIVQEALDLASVGRTAIVIARRLSTNRHADVIAVVQDGCVLEIGSDDHLINRSDGLYSSLVCLQRTTAHLPEGETSSDTVQLGISSSVNSRFSAASPNSSDRSITLASPEENVDDSTGMPRLPVPSFRRLLQLNAPEWRQALQGSASTIVFSAIRTTYSYALGSMISVFFLEDHEEIKNKTRTYSFVFLALSLLSFILNIEQHYNFGAMGEYLTKCVRLRMLSKILTFEVGWFDQEENSTGAICARFANDANVVRSLVGDQMALIIQTASAVAISFTMGLVIAWRLALVMIVVQPIIILCFYSRRVLLKRLSSKAVKSQIDSSKLAADAIANLRTITAFSSQERILHMFEEAQAGPRRECVRQSWFAGARMAFSQSLMICTWALDFWYGGKLIAGGFISAKALFQTFIILVSTGRIIGEADSMTTDLATGVDAIASIFVVLDCVTAIEPNDLDDHCLELIVGDIEIHGVNFAYPARRDVVILRAFSLRIEACKSTALVGQSGSRKSTIIGRIHRFYDLVRGTVKIDGRILQVI
;
A
#
# COMPACT_ATOMS: atom_id res chain seq x y z
N MET A 1 -4.66 -7.53 -25.78
CA MET A 1 -5.07 -8.78 -26.46
C MET A 1 -6.54 -9.06 -26.18
N SER A 2 -7.35 -9.36 -27.19
CA SER A 2 -8.74 -9.77 -26.99
C SER A 2 -8.82 -11.18 -26.36
N GLY A 3 -9.95 -11.53 -25.76
CA GLY A 3 -10.18 -12.87 -25.18
C GLY A 3 -9.91 -13.98 -26.19
N GLY A 4 -10.44 -13.86 -27.41
CA GLY A 4 -10.25 -14.85 -28.49
C GLY A 4 -8.82 -15.02 -28.95
N GLN A 5 -7.99 -13.96 -28.90
CA GLN A 5 -6.57 -14.11 -29.20
C GLN A 5 -5.82 -14.88 -28.11
N LYS A 6 -6.13 -14.64 -26.82
CA LYS A 6 -5.54 -15.41 -25.71
C LYS A 6 -5.93 -16.88 -25.80
N GLN A 7 -7.19 -17.16 -26.13
CA GLN A 7 -7.72 -18.51 -26.35
C GLN A 7 -6.94 -19.27 -27.44
N ARG A 8 -6.72 -18.64 -28.60
CA ARG A 8 -5.99 -19.24 -29.72
C ARG A 8 -4.54 -19.58 -29.37
N ILE A 9 -3.86 -18.72 -28.61
CA ILE A 9 -2.51 -19.01 -28.12
C ILE A 9 -2.53 -20.19 -27.15
N ALA A 10 -3.53 -20.31 -26.28
CA ALA A 10 -3.66 -21.45 -25.38
C ALA A 10 -3.90 -22.77 -26.15
N ILE A 11 -4.75 -22.74 -27.19
CA ILE A 11 -4.97 -23.88 -28.09
C ILE A 11 -3.67 -24.27 -28.78
N ALA A 12 -2.95 -23.32 -29.37
CA ALA A 12 -1.66 -23.58 -30.01
C ALA A 12 -0.66 -24.25 -29.04
N ARG A 13 -0.58 -23.78 -27.78
CA ARG A 13 0.28 -24.41 -26.75
C ARG A 13 -0.13 -25.86 -26.45
N ALA A 14 -1.43 -26.13 -26.37
CA ALA A 14 -1.94 -27.49 -26.14
C ALA A 14 -1.64 -28.41 -27.34
N VAL A 15 -1.86 -27.92 -28.56
CA VAL A 15 -1.62 -28.66 -29.81
C VAL A 15 -0.13 -28.99 -30.00
N LEU A 16 0.78 -28.07 -29.65
CA LEU A 16 2.23 -28.29 -29.74
C LEU A 16 2.74 -29.44 -28.87
N LYS A 17 2.04 -29.80 -27.79
CA LYS A 17 2.38 -30.95 -26.94
C LYS A 17 1.96 -32.29 -27.58
N SER A 18 1.21 -32.25 -28.70
CA SER A 18 0.66 -33.42 -29.40
C SER A 18 0.03 -34.46 -28.45
N PRO A 19 -0.95 -34.06 -27.61
CA PRO A 19 -1.51 -34.96 -26.61
C PRO A 19 -2.42 -36.03 -27.24
N LYS A 20 -2.47 -37.23 -26.63
CA LYS A 20 -3.43 -38.27 -27.02
C LYS A 20 -4.85 -37.98 -26.51
N ILE A 21 -4.95 -37.30 -25.37
CA ILE A 21 -6.21 -36.90 -24.72
C ILE A 21 -6.24 -35.38 -24.66
N LEU A 22 -7.27 -34.77 -25.22
CA LEU A 22 -7.50 -33.33 -25.22
C LEU A 22 -8.67 -33.02 -24.28
N LEU A 23 -8.44 -32.14 -23.30
CA LEU A 23 -9.47 -31.69 -22.37
C LEU A 23 -9.81 -30.23 -22.68
N LEU A 24 -11.09 -29.97 -22.98
CA LEU A 24 -11.60 -28.66 -23.35
C LEU A 24 -12.68 -28.24 -22.34
N ASP A 25 -12.30 -27.44 -21.35
CA ASP A 25 -13.20 -26.95 -20.31
C ASP A 25 -13.71 -25.54 -20.65
N GLU A 26 -14.97 -25.45 -21.06
CA GLU A 26 -15.67 -24.20 -21.44
C GLU A 26 -14.88 -23.30 -22.41
N ALA A 27 -14.22 -23.90 -23.40
CA ALA A 27 -13.29 -23.22 -24.29
C ALA A 27 -13.90 -22.11 -25.18
N THR A 28 -15.23 -21.94 -25.20
CA THR A 28 -15.95 -20.92 -25.98
C THR A 28 -16.79 -19.94 -25.15
N SER A 29 -16.84 -20.09 -23.82
CA SER A 29 -17.85 -19.40 -22.98
C SER A 29 -17.65 -17.88 -22.87
N ALA A 30 -16.40 -17.41 -22.89
CA ALA A 30 -16.01 -16.01 -22.70
C ALA A 30 -15.81 -15.22 -24.02
N LEU A 31 -16.31 -15.74 -25.15
CA LEU A 31 -16.09 -15.19 -26.48
C LEU A 31 -17.34 -14.54 -27.08
N ASP A 32 -17.11 -13.50 -27.88
CA ASP A 32 -18.07 -12.93 -28.83
C ASP A 32 -18.36 -13.92 -29.97
N SER A 33 -19.53 -13.79 -30.61
CA SER A 33 -20.01 -14.73 -31.63
C SER A 33 -19.08 -14.85 -32.84
N GLU A 34 -18.41 -13.77 -33.26
CA GLU A 34 -17.46 -13.78 -34.37
C GLU A 34 -16.16 -14.53 -33.97
N SER A 35 -15.58 -14.19 -32.83
CA SER A 35 -14.38 -14.88 -32.31
C SER A 35 -14.65 -16.34 -31.95
N GLU A 36 -15.86 -16.68 -31.50
CA GLU A 36 -16.27 -18.05 -31.19
C GLU A 36 -16.19 -18.95 -32.43
N CYS A 37 -16.74 -18.50 -33.56
CA CYS A 37 -16.76 -19.30 -34.79
C CYS A 37 -15.33 -19.69 -35.24
N ILE A 38 -14.42 -18.72 -35.19
CA ILE A 38 -13.00 -18.92 -35.55
C ILE A 38 -12.29 -19.85 -34.57
N VAL A 39 -12.57 -19.72 -33.26
CA VAL A 39 -11.98 -20.58 -32.23
C VAL A 39 -12.52 -22.01 -32.32
N GLN A 40 -13.80 -22.17 -32.63
CA GLN A 40 -14.44 -23.48 -32.80
C GLN A 40 -13.81 -24.26 -33.97
N GLU A 41 -13.61 -23.61 -35.12
CA GLU A 41 -12.93 -24.24 -36.27
C GLU A 41 -11.52 -24.74 -35.89
N ALA A 42 -10.76 -23.95 -35.12
CA ALA A 42 -9.45 -24.34 -34.64
C ALA A 42 -9.50 -25.50 -33.63
N LEU A 43 -10.56 -25.59 -32.80
CA LEU A 43 -10.77 -26.70 -31.87
C LEU A 43 -11.14 -27.99 -32.58
N ASP A 44 -11.99 -27.90 -33.61
CA ASP A 44 -12.41 -29.05 -34.42
C ASP A 44 -11.20 -29.62 -35.18
N LEU A 45 -10.37 -28.76 -35.78
CA LEU A 45 -9.10 -29.18 -36.39
C LEU A 45 -8.13 -29.78 -35.37
N ALA A 46 -8.13 -29.28 -34.13
CA ALA A 46 -7.27 -29.78 -33.06
C ALA A 46 -7.77 -31.10 -32.44
N SER A 47 -9.04 -31.47 -32.60
CA SER A 47 -9.63 -32.70 -32.06
C SER A 47 -9.46 -33.90 -33.00
N VAL A 48 -9.25 -33.68 -34.31
CA VAL A 48 -9.05 -34.75 -35.30
C VAL A 48 -7.90 -35.68 -34.87
N GLY A 49 -8.23 -36.98 -34.73
CA GLY A 49 -7.25 -38.03 -34.39
C GLY A 49 -6.86 -38.07 -32.90
N ARG A 50 -7.62 -37.41 -32.00
CA ARG A 50 -7.38 -37.39 -30.55
C ARG A 50 -8.66 -37.71 -29.78
N THR A 51 -8.53 -38.26 -28.58
CA THR A 51 -9.68 -38.41 -27.67
C THR A 51 -9.97 -37.05 -27.04
N ALA A 52 -11.04 -36.38 -27.45
CA ALA A 52 -11.43 -35.07 -26.94
C ALA A 52 -12.58 -35.19 -25.91
N ILE A 53 -12.38 -34.63 -24.72
CA ILE A 53 -13.44 -34.44 -23.73
C ILE A 53 -13.76 -32.95 -23.71
N VAL A 54 -14.99 -32.60 -24.07
CA VAL A 54 -15.45 -31.22 -24.18
C VAL A 54 -16.55 -30.96 -23.16
N ILE A 55 -16.33 -29.98 -22.29
CA ILE A 55 -17.35 -29.43 -21.39
C ILE A 55 -17.81 -28.12 -22.02
N ALA A 56 -19.00 -28.11 -22.60
CA ALA A 56 -19.54 -26.93 -23.25
C ALA A 56 -20.73 -26.34 -22.49
N ARG A 57 -20.78 -25.01 -22.44
CA ARG A 57 -21.94 -24.24 -21.98
C ARG A 57 -22.89 -23.86 -23.12
N ARG A 58 -22.38 -23.80 -24.36
CA ARG A 58 -23.13 -23.45 -25.58
C ARG A 58 -23.40 -24.70 -26.41
N LEU A 59 -24.62 -24.82 -26.92
CA LEU A 59 -25.05 -25.96 -27.75
C LEU A 59 -24.35 -26.04 -29.12
N SER A 60 -23.90 -24.90 -29.66
CA SER A 60 -23.12 -24.83 -30.91
C SER A 60 -21.89 -25.75 -30.88
N THR A 61 -21.23 -25.82 -29.73
CA THR A 61 -20.03 -26.63 -29.50
C THR A 61 -20.35 -28.13 -29.31
N ASN A 62 -21.57 -28.49 -28.88
CA ASN A 62 -21.94 -29.89 -28.60
C ASN A 62 -22.38 -30.68 -29.83
N ARG A 63 -22.86 -30.01 -30.89
CA ARG A 63 -23.39 -30.69 -32.10
C ARG A 63 -22.36 -31.55 -32.85
N HIS A 64 -21.08 -31.24 -32.71
CA HIS A 64 -20.00 -31.96 -33.38
C HIS A 64 -19.40 -33.08 -32.51
N ALA A 65 -20.01 -33.41 -31.37
CA ALA A 65 -19.55 -34.48 -30.49
C ALA A 65 -20.16 -35.83 -30.90
N ASP A 66 -19.34 -36.88 -30.94
CA ASP A 66 -19.80 -38.24 -31.24
C ASP A 66 -20.74 -38.80 -30.16
N VAL A 67 -20.48 -38.46 -28.89
CA VAL A 67 -21.25 -38.88 -27.73
C VAL A 67 -21.40 -37.71 -26.77
N ILE A 68 -22.62 -37.47 -26.32
CA ILE A 68 -22.99 -36.44 -25.35
C ILE A 68 -23.43 -37.13 -24.06
N ALA A 69 -22.87 -36.71 -22.94
CA ALA A 69 -23.25 -37.17 -21.60
C ALA A 69 -23.82 -35.99 -20.79
N VAL A 70 -25.04 -36.13 -20.28
CA VAL A 70 -25.71 -35.13 -19.46
C VAL A 70 -25.52 -35.46 -17.99
N VAL A 71 -24.98 -34.51 -17.24
CA VAL A 71 -24.66 -34.65 -15.82
C VAL A 71 -25.56 -33.74 -14.98
N GLN A 72 -26.20 -34.30 -13.96
CA GLN A 72 -26.96 -33.54 -12.95
C GLN A 72 -26.64 -34.10 -11.55
N ASP A 73 -26.42 -33.21 -10.58
CA ASP A 73 -26.08 -33.55 -9.18
C ASP A 73 -24.92 -34.54 -9.03
N GLY A 74 -23.94 -34.49 -9.95
CA GLY A 74 -22.77 -35.36 -9.96
C GLY A 74 -22.99 -36.75 -10.56
N CYS A 75 -24.19 -37.06 -11.07
CA CYS A 75 -24.54 -38.32 -11.72
C CYS A 75 -24.76 -38.13 -13.23
N VAL A 76 -24.35 -39.11 -14.04
CA VAL A 76 -24.65 -39.12 -15.49
C VAL A 76 -26.05 -39.70 -15.69
N LEU A 77 -26.99 -38.90 -16.18
CA LEU A 77 -28.41 -39.29 -16.34
C LEU A 77 -28.75 -39.73 -17.76
N GLU A 78 -28.12 -39.13 -18.76
CA GLU A 78 -28.37 -39.43 -20.17
C GLU A 78 -27.04 -39.52 -20.94
N ILE A 79 -26.93 -40.49 -21.85
CA ILE A 79 -25.79 -40.65 -22.76
C ILE A 79 -26.33 -41.04 -24.13
N GLY A 80 -25.91 -40.35 -25.19
CA GLY A 80 -26.33 -40.64 -26.56
C GLY A 80 -25.73 -39.68 -27.58
N SER A 81 -26.06 -39.87 -28.86
CA SER A 81 -25.78 -38.86 -29.89
C SER A 81 -26.79 -37.71 -29.81
N ASP A 82 -26.47 -36.57 -30.45
CA ASP A 82 -27.33 -35.38 -30.49
C ASP A 82 -28.76 -35.71 -30.92
N ASP A 83 -28.90 -36.42 -32.05
CA ASP A 83 -30.20 -36.81 -32.60
C ASP A 83 -30.99 -37.75 -31.66
N HIS A 84 -30.31 -38.65 -30.96
CA HIS A 84 -30.95 -39.57 -30.02
C HIS A 84 -31.45 -38.86 -28.75
N LEU A 85 -30.71 -37.87 -28.26
CA LEU A 85 -31.06 -37.12 -27.06
C LEU A 85 -32.12 -36.04 -27.33
N ILE A 86 -32.14 -35.46 -28.54
CA ILE A 86 -33.16 -34.48 -28.94
C ILE A 86 -34.54 -35.12 -29.14
N ASN A 87 -34.60 -36.34 -29.71
CA ASN A 87 -35.85 -37.04 -29.96
C ASN A 87 -36.53 -37.59 -28.69
N ARG A 88 -35.84 -37.55 -27.55
CA ARG A 88 -36.39 -37.95 -26.25
C ARG A 88 -37.17 -36.77 -25.67
N SER A 89 -38.50 -36.83 -25.77
CA SER A 89 -39.42 -35.74 -25.41
C SER A 89 -39.44 -35.40 -23.92
N ASP A 90 -39.01 -36.30 -23.04
CA ASP A 90 -38.93 -36.13 -21.59
C ASP A 90 -37.46 -36.21 -21.09
N GLY A 91 -36.55 -35.66 -21.91
CA GLY A 91 -35.12 -35.69 -21.66
C GLY A 91 -34.59 -34.37 -21.07
N LEU A 92 -33.59 -34.46 -20.20
CA LEU A 92 -32.92 -33.26 -19.66
C LEU A 92 -32.15 -32.52 -20.76
N TYR A 93 -31.54 -33.24 -21.69
CA TYR A 93 -30.87 -32.61 -22.83
C TYR A 93 -31.83 -31.83 -23.73
N SER A 94 -32.98 -32.42 -24.09
CA SER A 94 -33.96 -31.78 -24.98
C SER A 94 -34.61 -30.55 -24.33
N SER A 95 -34.83 -30.59 -23.02
CA SER A 95 -35.27 -29.42 -22.24
C SER A 95 -34.23 -28.29 -22.22
N LEU A 96 -32.94 -28.60 -22.01
CA LEU A 96 -31.85 -27.61 -22.08
C LEU A 96 -31.70 -27.01 -23.49
N VAL A 97 -31.84 -27.84 -24.54
CA VAL A 97 -31.84 -27.39 -25.94
C VAL A 97 -33.00 -26.45 -26.22
N CYS A 98 -34.20 -26.79 -25.75
CA CYS A 98 -35.40 -25.97 -25.90
C CYS A 98 -35.24 -24.62 -25.19
N LEU A 99 -34.76 -24.62 -23.95
CA LEU A 99 -34.50 -23.41 -23.17
C LEU A 99 -33.45 -22.50 -23.82
N GLN A 100 -32.34 -23.05 -24.31
CA GLN A 100 -31.31 -22.27 -25.00
C GLN A 100 -31.75 -21.76 -26.39
N ARG A 101 -32.56 -22.52 -27.13
CA ARG A 101 -33.15 -22.02 -28.40
C ARG A 101 -34.18 -20.94 -28.14
N THR A 102 -34.98 -21.07 -27.07
CA THR A 102 -35.98 -20.06 -26.68
C THR A 102 -35.27 -18.76 -26.27
N THR A 103 -34.17 -18.84 -25.52
CA THR A 103 -33.35 -17.66 -25.18
C THR A 103 -32.55 -17.09 -26.36
N ALA A 104 -32.22 -17.90 -27.37
CA ALA A 104 -31.59 -17.41 -28.61
C ALA A 104 -32.59 -16.82 -29.62
N HIS A 105 -33.88 -17.19 -29.55
CA HIS A 105 -34.93 -16.80 -30.50
C HIS A 105 -36.02 -15.89 -29.96
N LEU A 106 -36.03 -15.51 -28.67
CA LEU A 106 -36.98 -14.52 -28.17
C LEU A 106 -36.65 -13.12 -28.76
N PRO A 107 -37.57 -12.51 -29.54
CA PRO A 107 -37.70 -11.07 -29.48
C PRO A 107 -38.19 -10.72 -28.07
N GLU A 108 -37.52 -9.81 -27.37
CA GLU A 108 -38.04 -9.29 -26.11
C GLU A 108 -39.39 -8.60 -26.36
N GLY A 109 -40.49 -9.31 -26.05
CA GLY A 109 -41.85 -8.81 -26.18
C GLY A 109 -42.87 -9.82 -25.70
N GLU A 110 -43.66 -9.41 -24.71
CA GLU A 110 -44.91 -10.01 -24.20
C GLU A 110 -44.78 -11.10 -23.12
N THR A 111 -44.66 -10.64 -21.86
CA THR A 111 -45.19 -11.36 -20.70
C THR A 111 -46.70 -11.16 -20.60
N SER A 112 -47.48 -12.18 -20.95
CA SER A 112 -48.80 -12.40 -20.36
C SER A 112 -48.70 -13.54 -19.35
N SER A 113 -49.03 -13.21 -18.10
CA SER A 113 -49.15 -14.11 -16.97
C SER A 113 -49.97 -15.36 -17.32
N ASP A 114 -49.41 -16.54 -17.07
CA ASP A 114 -50.15 -17.63 -16.45
C ASP A 114 -49.18 -18.59 -15.76
N THR A 115 -49.31 -18.63 -14.44
CA THR A 115 -48.50 -19.44 -13.54
C THR A 115 -49.14 -20.82 -13.46
N VAL A 116 -48.52 -21.83 -14.06
CA VAL A 116 -48.82 -23.23 -13.72
C VAL A 116 -47.74 -23.70 -12.76
N GLN A 117 -48.06 -23.62 -11.46
CA GLN A 117 -47.34 -24.33 -10.40
C GLN A 117 -47.55 -25.84 -10.60
N LEU A 118 -46.48 -26.57 -10.91
CA LEU A 118 -46.37 -27.97 -10.50
C LEU A 118 -45.20 -28.09 -9.54
N GLY A 119 -45.56 -28.39 -8.28
CA GLY A 119 -44.61 -28.55 -7.19
C GLY A 119 -43.84 -29.86 -7.30
N ILE A 120 -42.53 -29.77 -7.08
CA ILE A 120 -41.74 -30.86 -6.50
C ILE A 120 -41.04 -30.26 -5.28
N SER A 121 -41.64 -30.52 -4.12
CA SER A 121 -41.02 -30.35 -2.82
C SER A 121 -39.93 -31.41 -2.64
N SER A 122 -38.68 -31.01 -2.40
CA SER A 122 -37.77 -31.79 -1.56
C SER A 122 -36.76 -30.91 -0.82
N SER A 123 -36.96 -30.90 0.50
CA SER A 123 -35.97 -30.86 1.58
C SER A 123 -34.75 -29.95 1.45
N VAL A 124 -34.80 -28.88 2.26
CA VAL A 124 -33.65 -28.22 2.88
C VAL A 124 -32.67 -29.26 3.42
N ASN A 125 -31.46 -29.29 2.87
CA ASN A 125 -30.30 -29.83 3.56
C ASN A 125 -29.12 -28.88 3.36
N SER A 126 -28.89 -28.08 4.38
CA SER A 126 -27.78 -27.15 4.54
C SER A 126 -26.48 -27.91 4.72
N ARG A 127 -25.72 -28.16 3.64
CA ARG A 127 -24.27 -28.45 3.76
C ARG A 127 -23.50 -27.81 2.60
N PHE A 128 -22.68 -26.82 3.00
CA PHE A 128 -21.42 -26.40 2.39
C PHE A 128 -21.26 -26.63 0.88
N SER A 129 -21.55 -25.60 0.10
CA SER A 129 -20.99 -25.44 -1.24
C SER A 129 -20.05 -24.26 -1.23
N ALA A 130 -18.76 -24.58 -1.40
CA ALA A 130 -17.68 -23.63 -1.52
C ALA A 130 -17.95 -22.69 -2.71
N ALA A 131 -17.93 -21.39 -2.43
CA ALA A 131 -18.05 -20.35 -3.42
C ALA A 131 -16.91 -20.44 -4.43
N SER A 132 -17.26 -20.54 -5.71
CA SER A 132 -16.38 -20.24 -6.84
C SER A 132 -15.83 -18.81 -6.67
N PRO A 133 -14.50 -18.58 -6.77
CA PRO A 133 -13.99 -17.22 -6.78
C PRO A 133 -14.29 -16.63 -8.16
N ASN A 134 -15.20 -15.66 -8.19
CA ASN A 134 -15.30 -14.71 -9.28
C ASN A 134 -13.91 -14.10 -9.54
N SER A 135 -13.49 -14.14 -10.80
CA SER A 135 -12.33 -13.46 -11.34
C SER A 135 -12.42 -11.95 -11.10
N SER A 136 -11.96 -11.53 -9.94
CA SER A 136 -11.38 -10.21 -9.73
C SER A 136 -9.87 -10.43 -9.78
N ASP A 137 -9.22 -9.78 -10.75
CA ASP A 137 -7.76 -9.69 -10.84
C ASP A 137 -7.25 -9.04 -9.53
N ARG A 138 -6.98 -9.88 -8.53
CA ARG A 138 -6.30 -9.50 -7.31
C ARG A 138 -4.82 -9.58 -7.60
N SER A 139 -4.30 -8.57 -8.27
CA SER A 139 -2.86 -8.31 -8.22
C SER A 139 -2.50 -8.11 -6.76
N ILE A 140 -1.78 -9.07 -6.18
CA ILE A 140 -1.08 -8.86 -4.91
C ILE A 140 0.00 -7.85 -5.22
N THR A 141 -0.32 -6.56 -5.08
CA THR A 141 0.67 -5.50 -5.06
C THR A 141 1.44 -5.69 -3.77
N LEU A 142 2.52 -6.47 -3.81
CA LEU A 142 3.57 -6.39 -2.81
C LEU A 142 3.96 -4.93 -2.77
N ALA A 143 3.76 -4.29 -1.61
CA ALA A 143 4.04 -2.88 -1.40
C ALA A 143 5.44 -2.56 -1.92
N SER A 144 5.48 -1.86 -3.04
CA SER A 144 6.69 -1.25 -3.58
C SER A 144 7.20 -0.26 -2.53
N PRO A 145 8.49 -0.28 -2.15
CA PRO A 145 9.08 0.91 -1.58
C PRO A 145 9.05 1.96 -2.69
N GLU A 146 8.28 3.03 -2.48
CA GLU A 146 8.13 4.15 -3.41
C GLU A 146 9.53 4.66 -3.81
N GLU A 147 9.91 4.42 -5.07
CA GLU A 147 10.93 5.19 -5.74
C GLU A 147 10.26 6.44 -6.31
N ASN A 148 10.89 7.59 -6.07
CA ASN A 148 10.67 8.83 -6.79
C ASN A 148 10.68 8.55 -8.30
N VAL A 149 9.51 8.58 -8.93
CA VAL A 149 9.34 8.56 -10.37
C VAL A 149 9.52 9.99 -10.86
N ASP A 150 10.53 10.20 -11.70
CA ASP A 150 10.72 11.42 -12.46
C ASP A 150 9.73 11.44 -13.65
N ASP A 151 9.03 12.58 -13.78
CA ASP A 151 8.29 13.15 -14.91
C ASP A 151 7.63 12.24 -15.96
N SER A 152 6.28 12.18 -15.95
CA SER A 152 5.43 12.66 -17.06
C SER A 152 3.93 12.37 -16.84
N THR A 153 3.23 13.14 -16.02
CA THR A 153 1.77 13.36 -16.13
C THR A 153 1.40 14.62 -15.35
N GLY A 154 0.77 15.58 -16.02
CA GLY A 154 0.50 16.92 -15.49
C GLY A 154 -0.55 16.97 -14.38
N MET A 155 -0.13 16.74 -13.15
CA MET A 155 -0.76 17.35 -11.97
C MET A 155 0.25 18.31 -11.32
N PRO A 156 -0.13 19.56 -11.02
CA PRO A 156 0.77 20.52 -10.42
C PRO A 156 1.19 20.02 -9.02
N ARG A 157 2.52 19.96 -8.77
CA ARG A 157 3.08 19.68 -7.44
C ARG A 157 2.56 20.74 -6.46
N LEU A 158 1.55 20.39 -5.66
CA LEU A 158 1.11 21.21 -4.53
C LEU A 158 2.27 21.30 -3.51
N PRO A 159 2.45 22.47 -2.85
CA PRO A 159 3.62 22.73 -2.03
C PRO A 159 3.65 21.79 -0.83
N VAL A 160 4.86 21.36 -0.44
CA VAL A 160 5.11 20.54 0.75
C VAL A 160 4.34 21.17 1.92
N PRO A 161 3.31 20.51 2.48
CA PRO A 161 2.58 21.08 3.60
C PRO A 161 3.54 21.31 4.76
N SER A 162 3.46 22.50 5.36
CA SER A 162 4.35 22.83 6.47
C SER A 162 4.03 21.92 7.66
N PHE A 163 5.06 21.32 8.27
CA PHE A 163 4.99 20.60 9.56
C PHE A 163 4.25 21.44 10.64
N ARG A 164 4.36 22.77 10.53
CA ARG A 164 3.63 23.74 11.35
C ARG A 164 2.11 23.63 11.24
N ARG A 165 1.57 23.34 10.05
CA ARG A 165 0.13 23.17 9.83
C ARG A 165 -0.39 21.90 10.51
N LEU A 166 0.41 20.85 10.55
CA LEU A 166 0.07 19.64 11.30
C LEU A 166 0.09 19.87 12.81
N LEU A 167 1.09 20.61 13.32
CA LEU A 167 1.12 21.07 14.70
C LEU A 167 -0.09 21.94 15.07
N GLN A 168 -0.61 22.74 14.13
CA GLN A 168 -1.86 23.50 14.35
C GLN A 168 -3.09 22.61 14.50
N LEU A 169 -3.15 21.46 13.82
CA LEU A 169 -4.22 20.47 14.04
C LEU A 169 -4.19 19.89 15.47
N ASN A 170 -3.03 19.95 16.12
CA ASN A 170 -2.79 19.51 17.49
C ASN A 170 -2.94 20.64 18.53
N ALA A 171 -3.39 21.83 18.13
CA ALA A 171 -3.67 22.94 19.05
C ALA A 171 -4.54 22.61 20.28
N PRO A 172 -5.56 21.74 20.24
CA PRO A 172 -6.37 21.45 21.43
C PRO A 172 -5.60 20.75 22.57
N GLU A 173 -4.53 20.00 22.27
CA GLU A 173 -3.75 19.24 23.26
C GLU A 173 -2.39 19.88 23.58
N TRP A 174 -2.25 21.20 23.39
CA TRP A 174 -1.00 21.92 23.63
C TRP A 174 -0.44 21.75 25.06
N ARG A 175 -1.32 21.48 26.05
CA ARG A 175 -0.92 21.24 27.43
C ARG A 175 -0.12 19.95 27.59
N GLN A 176 -0.56 18.86 26.94
CA GLN A 176 0.15 17.58 26.95
C GLN A 176 1.49 17.69 26.22
N ALA A 177 1.52 18.42 25.09
CA ALA A 177 2.76 18.70 24.37
C ALA A 177 3.78 19.47 25.22
N LEU A 178 3.32 20.48 25.97
CA LEU A 178 4.18 21.28 26.84
C LEU A 178 4.73 20.46 28.02
N GLN A 179 3.86 19.69 28.68
CA GLN A 179 4.27 18.83 29.79
C GLN A 179 5.24 17.73 29.34
N GLY A 180 4.97 17.09 28.20
CA GLY A 180 5.89 16.12 27.58
C GLY A 180 7.24 16.75 27.27
N SER A 181 7.25 17.93 26.63
CA SER A 181 8.49 18.64 26.28
C SER A 181 9.32 19.01 27.52
N ALA A 182 8.67 19.48 28.58
CA ALA A 182 9.34 19.79 29.85
C ALA A 182 9.97 18.53 30.47
N SER A 183 9.21 17.43 30.53
CA SER A 183 9.68 16.15 31.07
C SER A 183 10.89 15.61 30.29
N THR A 184 10.87 15.72 28.97
CA THR A 184 11.97 15.32 28.08
C THR A 184 13.26 16.13 28.30
N ILE A 185 13.14 17.44 28.52
CA ILE A 185 14.32 18.29 28.80
C ILE A 185 14.94 17.89 30.14
N VAL A 186 14.11 17.66 31.17
CA VAL A 186 14.60 17.22 32.50
C VAL A 186 15.22 15.83 32.42
N PHE A 187 14.61 14.91 31.67
CA PHE A 187 15.16 13.57 31.43
C PHE A 187 16.53 13.61 30.75
N SER A 188 16.72 14.54 29.80
CA SER A 188 18.01 14.78 29.14
C SER A 188 19.07 15.34 30.09
N ALA A 189 18.66 16.25 30.98
CA ALA A 189 19.53 16.77 32.03
C ALA A 189 19.97 15.66 33.01
N ILE A 190 19.06 14.76 33.39
CA ILE A 190 19.36 13.61 34.26
C ILE A 190 20.34 12.65 33.59
N ARG A 191 20.16 12.34 32.30
CA ARG A 191 21.09 11.49 31.54
C ARG A 191 22.50 12.10 31.47
N THR A 192 22.59 13.42 31.32
CA THR A 192 23.88 14.13 31.32
C THR A 192 24.50 14.17 32.71
N THR A 193 23.69 14.39 33.74
CA THR A 193 24.11 14.35 35.15
C THR A 193 24.59 12.96 35.56
N TYR A 194 23.95 11.90 35.07
CA TYR A 194 24.40 10.52 35.25
C TYR A 194 25.80 10.31 34.66
N SER A 195 26.04 10.80 33.44
CA SER A 195 27.34 10.74 32.77
C SER A 195 28.42 11.49 33.56
N TYR A 196 28.08 12.66 34.11
CA TYR A 196 28.95 13.44 34.99
C TYR A 196 29.27 12.71 36.31
N ALA A 197 28.26 12.13 36.96
CA ALA A 197 28.43 11.38 38.20
C ALA A 197 29.32 10.15 37.99
N LEU A 198 29.17 9.45 36.86
CA LEU A 198 29.99 8.30 36.49
C LEU A 198 31.47 8.68 36.31
N GLY A 199 31.75 9.74 35.55
CA GLY A 199 33.13 10.25 35.40
C GLY A 199 33.74 10.69 36.74
N SER A 200 32.92 11.25 37.63
CA SER A 200 33.36 11.63 38.99
C SER A 200 33.66 10.41 39.86
N MET A 201 32.82 9.36 39.80
CA MET A 201 32.99 8.14 40.56
C MET A 201 34.30 7.42 40.21
N ILE A 202 34.65 7.34 38.93
CA ILE A 202 35.93 6.77 38.49
C ILE A 202 37.11 7.49 39.15
N SER A 203 37.04 8.82 39.25
CA SER A 203 38.11 9.62 39.89
C SER A 203 38.25 9.40 41.40
N VAL A 204 37.21 8.94 42.09
CA VAL A 204 37.25 8.70 43.55
C VAL A 204 38.19 7.54 43.88
N PHE A 205 38.31 6.54 43.01
CA PHE A 205 39.22 5.41 43.22
C PHE A 205 40.70 5.77 43.12
N PHE A 206 41.03 6.99 42.68
CA PHE A 206 42.41 7.49 42.64
C PHE A 206 42.79 8.32 43.89
N LEU A 207 41.90 8.42 44.89
CA LEU A 207 42.21 9.04 46.18
C LEU A 207 43.03 8.09 47.06
N GLU A 208 43.86 8.63 47.96
CA GLU A 208 44.75 7.84 48.83
C GLU A 208 44.07 7.38 50.14
N ASP A 209 43.05 8.13 50.61
CA ASP A 209 42.38 7.86 51.89
C ASP A 209 41.18 6.91 51.73
N HIS A 210 41.24 5.77 52.42
CA HIS A 210 40.24 4.69 52.33
C HIS A 210 38.88 5.09 52.92
N GLU A 211 38.86 5.88 54.00
CA GLU A 211 37.61 6.34 54.61
C GLU A 211 36.90 7.38 53.72
N GLU A 212 37.68 8.24 53.05
CA GLU A 212 37.13 9.21 52.11
C GLU A 212 36.55 8.55 50.85
N ILE A 213 37.21 7.51 50.32
CA ILE A 213 36.69 6.68 49.21
C ILE A 213 35.34 6.08 49.59
N LYS A 214 35.23 5.48 50.78
CA LYS A 214 34.00 4.83 51.25
C LYS A 214 32.86 5.85 51.37
N ASN A 215 33.11 7.02 51.94
CA ASN A 215 32.08 8.03 52.12
C ASN A 215 31.62 8.63 50.78
N LYS A 216 32.55 9.01 49.89
CA LYS A 216 32.21 9.55 48.55
C LYS A 216 31.48 8.52 47.69
N THR A 217 31.93 7.26 47.70
CA THR A 217 31.26 6.18 46.96
C THR A 217 29.84 5.98 47.45
N ARG A 218 29.61 5.98 48.78
CA ARG A 218 28.27 5.91 49.36
C ARG A 218 27.38 7.07 48.89
N THR A 219 27.91 8.30 48.86
CA THR A 219 27.16 9.46 48.34
C THR A 219 26.81 9.30 46.86
N TYR A 220 27.75 8.89 46.01
CA TYR A 220 27.47 8.67 44.58
C TYR A 220 26.47 7.54 44.34
N SER A 221 26.52 6.45 45.13
CA SER A 221 25.52 5.38 45.07
C SER A 221 24.10 5.88 45.36
N PHE A 222 23.92 6.75 46.37
CA PHE A 222 22.62 7.36 46.64
C PHE A 222 22.18 8.33 45.53
N VAL A 223 23.12 9.08 44.93
CA VAL A 223 22.85 9.94 43.77
C VAL A 223 22.37 9.10 42.58
N PHE A 224 23.01 7.97 42.28
CA PHE A 224 22.56 7.07 41.21
C PHE A 224 21.18 6.49 41.46
N LEU A 225 20.88 6.07 42.70
CA LEU A 225 19.55 5.59 43.08
C LEU A 225 18.50 6.68 42.86
N ALA A 226 18.76 7.90 43.33
CA ALA A 226 17.86 9.04 43.18
C ALA A 226 17.63 9.42 41.70
N LEU A 227 18.69 9.49 40.90
CA LEU A 227 18.60 9.78 39.46
C LEU A 227 17.84 8.68 38.71
N SER A 228 18.01 7.41 39.09
CA SER A 228 17.30 6.28 38.48
C SER A 228 15.80 6.33 38.75
N LEU A 229 15.40 6.57 40.01
CA LEU A 229 13.99 6.74 40.39
C LEU A 229 13.35 7.93 39.68
N LEU A 230 14.04 9.07 39.61
CA LEU A 230 13.57 10.26 38.92
C LEU A 230 13.47 10.04 37.40
N SER A 231 14.47 9.38 36.81
CA SER A 231 14.48 8.98 35.40
C SER A 231 13.29 8.09 35.04
N PHE A 232 12.91 7.15 35.91
CA PHE A 232 11.77 6.27 35.70
C PHE A 232 10.45 7.05 35.64
N ILE A 233 10.23 7.96 36.60
CA ILE A 233 9.00 8.78 36.66
C ILE A 233 8.88 9.67 35.42
N LEU A 234 9.96 10.37 35.05
CA LEU A 234 9.95 11.28 33.91
C LEU A 234 9.81 10.53 32.58
N ASN A 235 10.38 9.33 32.46
CA ASN A 235 10.21 8.53 31.25
C ASN A 235 8.74 8.10 31.06
N ILE A 236 8.05 7.70 32.14
CA ILE A 236 6.61 7.39 32.09
C ILE A 236 5.81 8.63 31.70
N GLU A 237 6.08 9.77 32.34
CA GLU A 237 5.39 11.03 32.05
C GLU A 237 5.62 11.47 30.59
N GLN A 238 6.85 11.38 30.10
CA GLN A 238 7.19 11.67 28.70
C GLN A 238 6.39 10.79 27.74
N HIS A 239 6.47 9.46 27.86
CA HIS A 239 5.80 8.55 26.93
C HIS A 239 4.28 8.61 27.03
N TYR A 240 3.72 8.85 28.21
CA TYR A 240 2.28 9.02 28.38
C TYR A 240 1.76 10.27 27.66
N ASN A 241 2.37 11.43 27.91
CA ASN A 241 1.93 12.70 27.33
C ASN A 241 2.06 12.72 25.80
N PHE A 242 3.21 12.27 25.28
CA PHE A 242 3.43 12.19 23.83
C PHE A 242 2.60 11.09 23.16
N GLY A 243 2.37 9.96 23.83
CA GLY A 243 1.53 8.87 23.33
C GLY A 243 0.06 9.28 23.23
N ALA A 244 -0.50 9.90 24.27
CA ALA A 244 -1.88 10.39 24.28
C ALA A 244 -2.11 11.44 23.17
N MET A 245 -1.16 12.38 23.03
CA MET A 245 -1.16 13.39 21.98
C MET A 245 -1.14 12.76 20.57
N GLY A 246 -0.31 11.74 20.35
CA GLY A 246 -0.22 11.02 19.07
C GLY A 246 -1.53 10.31 18.72
N GLU A 247 -2.15 9.61 19.66
CA GLU A 247 -3.41 8.89 19.45
C GLU A 247 -4.59 9.85 19.17
N TYR A 248 -4.65 10.97 19.89
CA TYR A 248 -5.66 12.00 19.65
C TYR A 248 -5.55 12.58 18.23
N LEU A 249 -4.33 12.92 17.80
CA LEU A 249 -4.08 13.42 16.45
C LEU A 249 -4.48 12.40 15.39
N THR A 250 -4.14 11.12 15.62
CA THR A 250 -4.49 10.02 14.71
C THR A 250 -6.00 9.90 14.53
N LYS A 251 -6.76 9.98 15.62
CA LYS A 251 -8.23 10.00 15.59
C LYS A 251 -8.75 11.19 14.77
N CYS A 252 -8.23 12.39 15.02
CA CYS A 252 -8.66 13.61 14.34
C CYS A 252 -8.37 13.56 12.84
N VAL A 253 -7.16 13.15 12.45
CA VAL A 253 -6.76 13.00 11.04
C VAL A 253 -7.63 11.95 10.34
N ARG A 254 -7.84 10.79 10.94
CA ARG A 254 -8.70 9.73 10.35
C ARG A 254 -10.13 10.21 10.13
N LEU A 255 -10.75 10.86 11.12
CA LEU A 255 -12.12 11.36 10.98
C LEU A 255 -12.24 12.42 9.89
N ARG A 256 -11.32 13.39 9.84
CA ARG A 256 -11.33 14.45 8.82
C ARG A 256 -11.03 13.91 7.43
N MET A 257 -10.07 13.00 7.29
CA MET A 257 -9.72 12.38 6.03
C MET A 257 -10.87 11.54 5.48
N LEU A 258 -11.51 10.70 6.31
CA LEU A 258 -12.66 9.91 5.89
C LEU A 258 -13.84 10.82 5.49
N SER A 259 -14.14 11.82 6.32
CA SER A 259 -15.19 12.80 6.02
C SER A 259 -14.95 13.52 4.71
N LYS A 260 -13.69 13.84 4.38
CA LYS A 260 -13.33 14.51 3.13
C LYS A 260 -13.36 13.56 1.93
N ILE A 261 -12.84 12.34 2.06
CA ILE A 261 -12.87 11.33 0.98
C ILE A 261 -14.31 11.01 0.56
N LEU A 262 -15.25 10.94 1.52
CA LEU A 262 -16.67 10.71 1.21
C LEU A 262 -17.35 11.85 0.43
N THR A 263 -16.71 13.03 0.35
CA THR A 263 -17.21 14.13 -0.49
C THR A 263 -16.69 14.07 -1.94
N PHE A 264 -15.75 13.18 -2.24
CA PHE A 264 -15.12 13.12 -3.55
C PHE A 264 -16.05 12.53 -4.62
N GLU A 265 -15.88 13.01 -5.85
CA GLU A 265 -16.60 12.50 -7.01
C GLU A 265 -16.17 11.07 -7.35
N VAL A 266 -17.08 10.31 -7.97
CA VAL A 266 -16.81 8.91 -8.37
C VAL A 266 -15.64 8.81 -9.34
N GLY A 267 -15.43 9.83 -10.18
CA GLY A 267 -14.30 9.92 -11.10
C GLY A 267 -12.93 9.89 -10.43
N TRP A 268 -12.83 10.29 -9.16
CA TRP A 268 -11.59 10.20 -8.37
C TRP A 268 -11.29 8.75 -7.96
N PHE A 269 -12.32 7.97 -7.61
CA PHE A 269 -12.21 6.55 -7.23
C PHE A 269 -11.95 5.62 -8.42
N ASP A 270 -12.29 6.05 -9.63
CA ASP A 270 -12.01 5.31 -10.87
C ASP A 270 -10.53 5.31 -11.26
N GLN A 271 -9.71 6.18 -10.67
CA GLN A 271 -8.26 6.21 -10.90
C GLN A 271 -7.59 5.01 -10.23
N GLU A 272 -6.70 4.32 -10.96
CA GLU A 272 -6.00 3.14 -10.44
C GLU A 272 -5.19 3.45 -9.16
N GLU A 273 -4.68 4.67 -9.03
CA GLU A 273 -3.98 5.18 -7.84
C GLU A 273 -4.87 5.20 -6.58
N ASN A 274 -6.17 5.40 -6.76
CA ASN A 274 -7.15 5.54 -5.69
C ASN A 274 -8.02 4.28 -5.54
N SER A 275 -7.45 3.12 -5.86
CA SER A 275 -8.12 1.85 -5.58
C SER A 275 -8.53 1.75 -4.11
N THR A 276 -9.63 1.05 -3.82
CA THR A 276 -10.11 0.89 -2.44
C THR A 276 -9.04 0.33 -1.50
N GLY A 277 -8.19 -0.57 -2.01
CA GLY A 277 -7.05 -1.10 -1.28
C GLY A 277 -6.00 -0.04 -0.97
N ALA A 278 -5.64 0.80 -1.95
CA ALA A 278 -4.69 1.89 -1.77
C ALA A 278 -5.20 2.96 -0.80
N ILE A 279 -6.48 3.33 -0.87
CA ILE A 279 -7.08 4.29 0.07
C ILE A 279 -7.08 3.73 1.50
N CYS A 280 -7.52 2.48 1.69
CA CYS A 280 -7.49 1.83 3.00
C CYS A 280 -6.06 1.72 3.55
N ALA A 281 -5.08 1.43 2.68
CA ALA A 281 -3.68 1.40 3.06
C ALA A 281 -3.17 2.79 3.49
N ARG A 282 -3.44 3.85 2.71
CA ARG A 282 -3.09 5.24 3.09
C ARG A 282 -3.76 5.65 4.40
N PHE A 283 -5.04 5.34 4.56
CA PHE A 283 -5.80 5.64 5.78
C PHE A 283 -5.24 4.95 7.04
N ALA A 284 -4.76 3.71 6.91
CA ALA A 284 -4.18 2.95 8.01
C ALA A 284 -2.72 3.35 8.27
N ASN A 285 -1.88 3.30 7.23
CA ASN A 285 -0.43 3.47 7.32
C ASN A 285 -0.02 4.93 7.49
N ASP A 286 -0.49 5.85 6.66
CA ASP A 286 -0.04 7.25 6.69
C ASP A 286 -0.45 7.91 8.01
N ALA A 287 -1.65 7.59 8.51
CA ALA A 287 -2.12 8.04 9.82
C ALA A 287 -1.24 7.50 10.97
N ASN A 288 -0.80 6.24 10.90
CA ASN A 288 0.11 5.65 11.89
C ASN A 288 1.52 6.24 11.82
N VAL A 289 2.00 6.58 10.62
CA VAL A 289 3.29 7.27 10.43
C VAL A 289 3.24 8.66 11.06
N VAL A 290 2.15 9.42 10.84
CA VAL A 290 1.93 10.71 11.49
C VAL A 290 1.85 10.59 13.00
N ARG A 291 1.22 9.54 13.54
CA ARG A 291 1.20 9.24 14.98
C ARG A 291 2.61 9.13 15.54
N SER A 292 3.46 8.31 14.92
CA SER A 292 4.82 8.06 15.41
C SER A 292 5.71 9.30 15.26
N LEU A 293 5.52 10.09 14.20
CA LEU A 293 6.21 11.36 13.99
C LEU A 293 5.94 12.36 15.14
N VAL A 294 4.68 12.52 15.53
CA VAL A 294 4.28 13.50 16.54
C VAL A 294 4.45 12.98 17.97
N GLY A 295 4.16 11.70 18.21
CA GLY A 295 4.32 11.08 19.53
C GLY A 295 5.78 10.73 19.83
N ASP A 296 6.38 9.85 19.03
CA ASP A 296 7.68 9.26 19.39
C ASP A 296 8.85 10.17 18.96
N GLN A 297 8.79 10.73 17.76
CA GLN A 297 9.96 11.42 17.19
C GLN A 297 10.13 12.85 17.71
N MET A 298 9.05 13.60 17.95
CA MET A 298 9.16 14.93 18.54
C MET A 298 9.79 14.88 19.92
N ALA A 299 9.40 13.90 20.74
CA ALA A 299 10.02 13.66 22.03
C ALA A 299 11.53 13.42 21.86
N LEU A 300 11.93 12.53 20.95
CA LEU A 300 13.35 12.24 20.76
C LEU A 300 14.15 13.43 20.18
N ILE A 301 13.57 14.23 19.29
CA ILE A 301 14.25 15.43 18.74
C ILE A 301 14.49 16.46 19.83
N ILE A 302 13.48 16.74 20.66
CA ILE A 302 13.62 17.65 21.80
C ILE A 302 14.65 17.10 22.80
N GLN A 303 14.64 15.78 23.03
CA GLN A 303 15.59 15.10 23.91
C GLN A 303 17.02 15.21 23.41
N THR A 304 17.25 14.94 22.13
CA THR A 304 18.58 14.96 21.52
C THR A 304 19.14 16.38 21.46
N ALA A 305 18.32 17.37 21.07
CA ALA A 305 18.72 18.77 21.03
C ALA A 305 19.07 19.30 22.44
N SER A 306 18.22 19.03 23.43
CA SER A 306 18.47 19.45 24.82
C SER A 306 19.67 18.73 25.44
N ALA A 307 19.82 17.42 25.22
CA ALA A 307 20.99 16.66 25.69
C ALA A 307 22.29 17.18 25.10
N VAL A 308 22.35 17.46 23.79
CA VAL A 308 23.55 18.02 23.14
C VAL A 308 23.90 19.40 23.71
N ALA A 309 22.91 20.27 23.90
CA ALA A 309 23.12 21.59 24.49
C ALA A 309 23.65 21.52 25.94
N ILE A 310 23.04 20.68 26.79
CA ILE A 310 23.44 20.51 28.20
C ILE A 310 24.82 19.87 28.29
N SER A 311 25.12 18.86 27.47
CA SER A 311 26.42 18.19 27.48
C SER A 311 27.55 19.09 27.01
N PHE A 312 27.37 19.87 25.95
CA PHE A 312 28.39 20.79 25.45
C PHE A 312 28.66 21.93 26.43
N THR A 313 27.60 22.49 27.03
CA THR A 313 27.76 23.54 28.05
C THR A 313 28.49 22.99 29.28
N MET A 314 28.10 21.81 29.79
CA MET A 314 28.74 21.19 30.94
C MET A 314 30.19 20.78 30.67
N GLY A 315 30.49 20.26 29.47
CA GLY A 315 31.86 19.93 29.06
C GLY A 315 32.76 21.17 28.98
N LEU A 316 32.26 22.28 28.41
CA LEU A 316 32.99 23.55 28.34
C LEU A 316 33.27 24.14 29.72
N VAL A 317 32.34 24.02 30.67
CA VAL A 317 32.52 24.50 32.05
C VAL A 317 33.59 23.70 32.81
N ILE A 318 33.64 22.37 32.64
CA ILE A 318 34.57 21.51 33.37
C ILE A 318 35.99 21.62 32.81
N ALA A 319 36.16 21.51 31.49
CA ALA A 319 37.46 21.46 30.84
C ALA A 319 37.42 22.06 29.43
N TRP A 320 37.31 23.38 29.32
CA TRP A 320 37.14 24.08 28.04
C TRP A 320 38.19 23.71 26.97
N ARG A 321 39.47 23.51 27.34
CA ARG A 321 40.53 23.14 26.39
C ARG A 321 40.36 21.76 25.76
N LEU A 322 39.88 20.79 26.55
CA LEU A 322 39.62 19.43 26.08
C LEU A 322 38.28 19.37 25.32
N ALA A 323 37.26 20.00 25.88
CA ALA A 323 35.92 20.06 25.29
C ALA A 323 35.91 20.71 23.90
N LEU A 324 36.68 21.78 23.66
CA LEU A 324 36.78 22.41 22.34
C LEU A 324 37.29 21.45 21.26
N VAL A 325 38.37 20.70 21.54
CA VAL A 325 38.94 19.75 20.57
C VAL A 325 37.91 18.68 20.22
N MET A 326 37.18 18.18 21.21
CA MET A 326 36.21 17.13 20.98
C MET A 326 34.93 17.62 20.31
N ILE A 327 34.47 18.84 20.60
CA ILE A 327 33.37 19.49 19.86
C ILE A 327 33.74 19.63 18.38
N VAL A 328 35.01 19.93 18.06
CA VAL A 328 35.50 19.99 16.66
C VAL A 328 35.53 18.61 15.99
N VAL A 329 35.73 17.52 16.75
CA VAL A 329 35.67 16.14 16.22
C VAL A 329 34.22 15.68 15.99
N GLN A 330 33.24 16.24 16.71
CA GLN A 330 31.84 15.82 16.64
C GLN A 330 31.21 15.92 15.22
N PRO A 331 31.39 17.01 14.44
CA PRO A 331 30.94 17.08 13.04
C PRO A 331 31.51 16.00 12.14
N ILE A 332 32.75 15.57 12.37
CA ILE A 332 33.40 14.51 11.59
C ILE A 332 32.69 13.17 11.86
N ILE A 333 32.32 12.91 13.12
CA ILE A 333 31.54 11.74 13.51
C ILE A 333 30.14 11.77 12.87
N ILE A 334 29.46 12.92 12.91
CA ILE A 334 28.15 13.11 12.27
C ILE A 334 28.22 12.84 10.77
N LEU A 335 29.22 13.41 10.08
CA LEU A 335 29.44 13.19 8.65
C LEU A 335 29.69 11.71 8.34
N CYS A 336 30.42 11.02 9.22
CA CYS A 336 30.68 9.59 9.09
C CYS A 336 29.38 8.77 9.20
N PHE A 337 28.55 9.02 10.22
CA PHE A 337 27.23 8.37 10.36
C PHE A 337 26.32 8.65 9.16
N TYR A 338 26.27 9.90 8.71
CA TYR A 338 25.51 10.29 7.53
C TYR A 338 25.98 9.55 6.27
N SER A 339 27.29 9.52 6.02
CA SER A 339 27.87 8.80 4.87
C SER A 339 27.58 7.29 4.94
N ARG A 340 27.62 6.71 6.15
CA ARG A 340 27.27 5.32 6.41
C ARG A 340 25.84 5.03 5.97
N ARG A 341 24.91 5.88 6.41
CA ARG A 341 23.47 5.76 6.17
C ARG A 341 23.11 5.95 4.70
N VAL A 342 23.52 7.05 4.07
CA VAL A 342 23.17 7.39 2.67
C VAL A 342 23.57 6.27 1.71
N LEU A 343 24.81 5.81 1.82
CA LEU A 343 25.32 4.83 0.89
C LEU A 343 24.76 3.43 1.18
N LEU A 344 24.39 3.11 2.43
CA LEU A 344 23.67 1.86 2.73
C LEU A 344 22.25 1.88 2.14
N LYS A 345 21.52 3.01 2.26
CA LYS A 345 20.20 3.19 1.65
C LYS A 345 20.24 3.02 0.13
N ARG A 346 21.21 3.66 -0.55
CA ARG A 346 21.37 3.55 -2.02
C ARG A 346 21.65 2.13 -2.49
N LEU A 347 22.57 1.43 -1.82
CA LEU A 347 22.90 0.04 -2.17
C LEU A 347 21.72 -0.90 -1.87
N SER A 348 21.02 -0.68 -0.75
CA SER A 348 19.84 -1.47 -0.38
C SER A 348 18.69 -1.30 -1.36
N SER A 349 18.40 -0.07 -1.80
CA SER A 349 17.33 0.18 -2.80
C SER A 349 17.62 -0.55 -4.12
N LYS A 350 18.86 -0.52 -4.60
CA LYS A 350 19.27 -1.25 -5.80
C LYS A 350 19.09 -2.77 -5.65
N ALA A 351 19.47 -3.33 -4.49
CA ALA A 351 19.30 -4.76 -4.22
C ALA A 351 17.82 -5.14 -4.11
N VAL A 352 17.01 -4.35 -3.41
CA VAL A 352 15.56 -4.55 -3.28
C VAL A 352 14.88 -4.49 -4.65
N LYS A 353 15.26 -3.55 -5.52
CA LYS A 353 14.72 -3.46 -6.88
C LYS A 353 14.99 -4.73 -7.69
N SER A 354 16.22 -5.22 -7.67
CA SER A 354 16.55 -6.49 -8.34
C SER A 354 15.79 -7.68 -7.74
N GLN A 355 15.55 -7.66 -6.43
CA GLN A 355 14.79 -8.70 -5.74
C GLN A 355 13.31 -8.70 -6.13
N ILE A 356 12.71 -7.51 -6.32
CA ILE A 356 11.31 -7.37 -6.74
C ILE A 356 11.10 -8.01 -8.11
N ASP A 357 12.03 -7.83 -9.06
CA ASP A 357 11.93 -8.43 -10.39
C ASP A 357 11.89 -9.96 -10.33
N SER A 358 12.76 -10.58 -9.52
CA SER A 358 12.74 -12.04 -9.30
C SER A 358 11.48 -12.49 -8.55
N SER A 359 11.05 -11.74 -7.54
CA SER A 359 9.82 -12.04 -6.79
C SER A 359 8.58 -11.94 -7.66
N LYS A 360 8.54 -11.04 -8.64
CA LYS A 360 7.45 -10.94 -9.62
C LYS A 360 7.32 -12.21 -10.45
N LEU A 361 8.42 -12.78 -10.92
CA LEU A 361 8.42 -14.05 -11.64
C LEU A 361 7.82 -15.19 -10.79
N ALA A 362 8.18 -15.25 -9.50
CA ALA A 362 7.60 -16.22 -8.58
C ALA A 362 6.10 -15.97 -8.33
N ALA A 363 5.68 -14.71 -8.18
CA ALA A 363 4.28 -14.35 -8.02
C ALA A 363 3.44 -14.74 -9.24
N ASP A 364 3.94 -14.46 -10.45
CA ASP A 364 3.30 -14.84 -11.72
C ASP A 364 3.18 -16.37 -11.84
N ALA A 365 4.20 -17.11 -11.38
CA ALA A 365 4.16 -18.56 -11.37
C ALA A 365 3.11 -19.11 -10.39
N ILE A 366 3.04 -18.57 -9.17
CA ILE A 366 2.05 -19.00 -8.16
C ILE A 366 0.63 -18.68 -8.62
N ALA A 367 0.41 -17.48 -9.17
CA ALA A 367 -0.89 -17.07 -9.70
C ALA A 367 -1.38 -18.02 -10.81
N ASN A 368 -0.47 -18.56 -11.61
CA ASN A 368 -0.77 -19.46 -12.73
C ASN A 368 -0.40 -20.93 -12.44
N LEU A 369 -0.39 -21.33 -11.16
CA LEU A 369 0.07 -22.67 -10.75
C LEU A 369 -0.68 -23.81 -11.45
N ARG A 370 -2.02 -23.69 -11.59
CA ARG A 370 -2.84 -24.71 -12.28
C ARG A 370 -2.40 -24.93 -13.73
N THR A 371 -2.00 -23.87 -14.43
CA THR A 371 -1.51 -23.96 -15.80
C THR A 371 -0.14 -24.62 -15.83
N ILE A 372 0.76 -24.24 -14.92
CA ILE A 372 2.11 -24.80 -14.85
C ILE A 372 2.09 -26.30 -14.58
N THR A 373 1.22 -26.74 -13.66
CA THR A 373 1.04 -28.16 -13.33
C THR A 373 0.42 -28.92 -14.49
N ALA A 374 -0.56 -28.36 -15.20
CA ALA A 374 -1.14 -28.96 -16.40
C ALA A 374 -0.10 -29.16 -17.53
N PHE A 375 0.84 -28.22 -17.67
CA PHE A 375 1.92 -28.36 -18.66
C PHE A 375 3.11 -29.19 -18.16
N SER A 376 3.16 -29.56 -16.88
CA SER A 376 4.28 -30.27 -16.23
C SER A 376 5.61 -29.53 -16.39
N SER A 377 5.57 -28.20 -16.23
CA SER A 377 6.69 -27.29 -16.52
C SER A 377 7.36 -26.71 -15.26
N GLN A 378 7.15 -27.32 -14.09
CA GLN A 378 7.66 -26.84 -12.81
C GLN A 378 9.18 -26.67 -12.81
N GLU A 379 9.92 -27.67 -13.30
CA GLU A 379 11.39 -27.66 -13.32
C GLU A 379 11.95 -26.51 -14.18
N ARG A 380 11.32 -26.25 -15.34
CA ARG A 380 11.69 -25.13 -16.22
C ARG A 380 11.53 -23.79 -15.52
N ILE A 381 10.44 -23.61 -14.76
CA ILE A 381 10.16 -22.36 -14.05
C ILE A 381 11.11 -22.18 -12.86
N LEU A 382 11.44 -23.27 -12.17
CA LEU A 382 12.46 -23.25 -11.11
C LEU A 382 13.82 -22.83 -11.66
N HIS A 383 14.23 -23.36 -12.81
CA HIS A 383 15.47 -22.95 -13.47
C HIS A 383 15.46 -21.47 -13.87
N MET A 384 14.38 -21.00 -14.50
CA MET A 384 14.22 -19.57 -14.84
C MET A 384 14.28 -18.67 -13.59
N PHE A 385 13.73 -19.14 -12.46
CA PHE A 385 13.78 -18.42 -11.20
C PHE A 385 15.19 -18.41 -10.59
N GLU A 386 15.94 -19.50 -10.68
CA GLU A 386 17.33 -19.56 -10.25
C GLU A 386 18.23 -18.61 -11.06
N GLU A 387 18.06 -18.57 -12.39
CA GLU A 387 18.76 -17.61 -13.26
C GLU A 387 18.38 -16.17 -12.90
N ALA A 388 17.09 -15.90 -12.67
CA ALA A 388 16.61 -14.59 -12.25
C ALA A 388 17.16 -14.17 -10.88
N GLN A 389 17.47 -15.12 -9.98
CA GLN A 389 18.08 -14.86 -8.68
C GLN A 389 19.59 -14.61 -8.73
N ALA A 390 20.29 -15.00 -9.80
CA ALA A 390 21.73 -14.81 -9.91
C ALA A 390 22.14 -13.32 -9.85
N GLY A 391 21.32 -12.43 -10.45
CA GLY A 391 21.49 -10.98 -10.39
C GLY A 391 21.42 -10.42 -8.96
N PRO A 392 20.29 -10.57 -8.25
CA PRO A 392 20.14 -10.20 -6.85
C PRO A 392 21.22 -10.78 -5.94
N ARG A 393 21.61 -12.05 -6.15
CA ARG A 393 22.68 -12.70 -5.38
C ARG A 393 24.00 -11.95 -5.52
N ARG A 394 24.42 -11.61 -6.74
CA ARG A 394 25.66 -10.86 -6.99
C ARG A 394 25.60 -9.44 -6.40
N GLU A 395 24.45 -8.77 -6.52
CA GLU A 395 24.25 -7.44 -5.94
C GLU A 395 24.29 -7.46 -4.42
N CYS A 396 23.67 -8.46 -3.79
CA CYS A 396 23.65 -8.63 -2.34
C CYS A 396 25.04 -8.94 -1.77
N VAL A 397 25.84 -9.77 -2.46
CA VAL A 397 27.26 -10.01 -2.09
C VAL A 397 28.06 -8.72 -2.19
N ARG A 398 27.90 -7.96 -3.28
CA ARG A 398 28.57 -6.67 -3.48
C ARG A 398 28.17 -5.66 -2.41
N GLN A 399 26.87 -5.55 -2.11
CA GLN A 399 26.33 -4.71 -1.05
C GLN A 399 26.93 -5.10 0.30
N SER A 400 27.03 -6.39 0.61
CA SER A 400 27.58 -6.88 1.87
C SER A 400 29.03 -6.46 2.08
N TRP A 401 29.87 -6.56 1.05
CA TRP A 401 31.26 -6.08 1.09
C TRP A 401 31.35 -4.57 1.30
N PHE A 402 30.60 -3.78 0.53
CA PHE A 402 30.60 -2.32 0.68
C PHE A 402 30.00 -1.85 2.01
N ALA A 403 28.97 -2.53 2.51
CA ALA A 403 28.37 -2.25 3.81
C ALA A 403 29.34 -2.60 4.94
N GLY A 404 29.97 -3.78 4.88
CA GLY A 404 30.94 -4.24 5.87
C GLY A 404 32.15 -3.31 5.97
N ALA A 405 32.78 -2.96 4.84
CA ALA A 405 33.92 -2.05 4.81
C ALA A 405 33.59 -0.68 5.42
N ARG A 406 32.39 -0.15 5.12
CA ARG A 406 31.95 1.14 5.65
C ARG A 406 31.57 1.10 7.12
N MET A 407 30.92 0.01 7.56
CA MET A 407 30.64 -0.20 8.98
C MET A 407 31.95 -0.28 9.77
N ALA A 408 32.95 -1.01 9.26
CA ALA A 408 34.27 -1.09 9.87
C ALA A 408 34.96 0.27 9.94
N PHE A 409 34.97 1.05 8.86
CA PHE A 409 35.55 2.40 8.83
C PHE A 409 34.88 3.33 9.85
N SER A 410 33.55 3.34 9.91
CA SER A 410 32.79 4.18 10.83
C SER A 410 33.04 3.83 12.30
N GLN A 411 33.09 2.53 12.64
CA GLN A 411 33.38 2.07 13.99
C GLN A 411 34.85 2.33 14.38
N SER A 412 35.78 2.15 13.45
CA SER A 412 37.20 2.44 13.68
C SER A 412 37.42 3.92 13.97
N LEU A 413 36.77 4.83 13.23
CA LEU A 413 36.88 6.27 13.46
C LEU A 413 36.37 6.67 14.86
N MET A 414 35.30 6.03 15.33
CA MET A 414 34.78 6.24 16.68
C MET A 414 35.79 5.84 17.77
N ILE A 415 36.45 4.69 17.60
CA ILE A 415 37.50 4.22 18.52
C ILE A 415 38.72 5.14 18.46
N CYS A 416 39.09 5.65 17.27
CA CYS A 416 40.16 6.63 17.13
C CYS A 416 39.86 7.94 17.87
N THR A 417 38.60 8.37 17.94
CA THR A 417 38.22 9.53 18.76
C THR A 417 38.51 9.30 20.24
N TRP A 418 38.23 8.11 20.77
CA TRP A 418 38.57 7.78 22.16
C TRP A 418 40.08 7.79 22.40
N ALA A 419 40.86 7.27 21.45
CA ALA A 419 42.32 7.32 21.51
C ALA A 419 42.85 8.77 21.50
N LEU A 420 42.26 9.63 20.67
CA LEU A 420 42.61 11.06 20.60
C LEU A 420 42.28 11.78 21.91
N ASP A 421 41.14 11.47 22.52
CA ASP A 421 40.73 12.06 23.81
C ASP A 421 41.69 11.71 24.94
N PHE A 422 42.06 10.43 25.08
CA PHE A 422 43.04 10.02 26.08
C PHE A 422 44.44 10.56 25.80
N TRP A 423 44.88 10.60 24.54
CA TRP A 423 46.20 11.14 24.18
C TRP A 423 46.31 12.65 24.49
N TYR A 424 45.33 13.44 24.05
CA TYR A 424 45.33 14.88 24.25
C TYR A 424 45.01 15.24 25.71
N GLY A 425 44.05 14.56 26.33
CA GLY A 425 43.73 14.70 27.75
C GLY A 425 44.92 14.35 28.64
N GLY A 426 45.65 13.27 28.33
CA GLY A 426 46.88 12.90 29.02
C GLY A 426 47.97 13.97 28.90
N LYS A 427 48.14 14.56 27.71
CA LYS A 427 49.08 15.69 27.51
C LYS A 427 48.69 16.93 28.32
N LEU A 428 47.39 17.21 28.48
CA LEU A 428 46.89 18.31 29.30
C LEU A 428 47.09 18.08 30.80
N ILE A 429 46.97 16.83 31.26
CA ILE A 429 47.29 16.43 32.64
C ILE A 429 48.78 16.59 32.90
N ALA A 430 49.65 16.12 31.99
CA ALA A 430 51.10 16.27 32.12
C ALA A 430 51.55 17.74 32.15
N GLY A 431 50.83 18.63 31.44
CA GLY A 431 51.03 20.08 31.49
C GLY A 431 50.40 20.79 32.69
N GLY A 432 49.73 20.08 33.60
CA GLY A 432 49.11 20.64 34.80
C GLY A 432 47.86 21.50 34.55
N PHE A 433 47.30 21.48 33.33
CA PHE A 433 46.16 22.34 32.97
C PHE A 433 44.80 21.75 33.39
N ILE A 434 44.71 20.43 33.58
CA ILE A 434 43.47 19.69 33.86
C ILE A 434 43.75 18.59 34.90
N SER A 435 42.81 18.36 35.82
CA SER A 435 42.84 17.23 36.76
C SER A 435 42.31 15.94 36.11
N ALA A 436 42.80 14.78 36.54
CA ALA A 436 42.29 13.48 36.08
C ALA A 436 40.76 13.34 36.22
N LYS A 437 40.18 13.93 37.28
CA LYS A 437 38.72 14.00 37.47
C LYS A 437 38.01 14.72 36.32
N ALA A 438 38.51 15.90 35.94
CA ALA A 438 37.92 16.72 34.89
C ALA A 438 38.07 16.06 33.51
N LEU A 439 39.12 15.28 33.28
CA LEU A 439 39.27 14.45 32.08
C LEU A 439 38.15 13.40 32.01
N PHE A 440 38.01 12.54 33.03
CA PHE A 440 37.01 11.46 32.99
C PHE A 440 35.58 12.00 32.92
N GLN A 441 35.26 13.10 33.60
CA GLN A 441 33.96 13.76 33.49
C GLN A 441 33.69 14.22 32.06
N THR A 442 34.64 14.95 31.45
CA THR A 442 34.47 15.50 30.10
C THR A 442 34.38 14.39 29.05
N PHE A 443 35.21 13.36 29.15
CA PHE A 443 35.19 12.18 28.28
C PHE A 443 33.82 11.47 28.30
N ILE A 444 33.34 11.09 29.49
CA ILE A 444 32.10 10.31 29.62
C ILE A 444 30.89 11.12 29.13
N ILE A 445 30.80 12.41 29.47
CA ILE A 445 29.73 13.30 28.99
C ILE A 445 29.70 13.35 27.47
N LEU A 446 30.87 13.54 26.84
CA LEU A 446 30.93 13.83 25.42
C LEU A 446 30.82 12.59 24.54
N VAL A 447 31.37 11.45 24.98
CA VAL A 447 31.15 10.15 24.34
C VAL A 447 29.67 9.75 24.41
N SER A 448 29.04 9.95 25.57
CA SER A 448 27.60 9.69 25.73
C SER A 448 26.76 10.58 24.81
N THR A 449 27.20 11.81 24.58
CA THR A 449 26.58 12.75 23.63
C THR A 449 26.71 12.28 22.19
N GLY A 450 27.89 11.77 21.80
CA GLY A 450 28.09 11.15 20.48
C GLY A 450 27.14 9.99 20.22
N ARG A 451 26.86 9.16 21.24
CA ARG A 451 25.88 8.07 21.16
C ARG A 451 24.45 8.58 20.95
N ILE A 452 24.06 9.64 21.67
CA ILE A 452 22.73 10.28 21.53
C ILE A 452 22.55 10.87 20.13
N ILE A 453 23.61 11.47 19.57
CA ILE A 453 23.59 11.97 18.18
C ILE A 453 23.46 10.80 17.19
N GLY A 454 24.12 9.67 17.45
CA GLY A 454 23.96 8.46 16.64
C GLY A 454 22.52 7.90 16.67
N GLU A 455 21.85 7.95 17.83
CA GLU A 455 20.41 7.64 17.95
C GLU A 455 19.54 8.65 17.17
N ALA A 456 19.93 9.92 17.09
CA ALA A 456 19.22 10.93 16.30
C ALA A 456 19.36 10.72 14.78
N ASP A 457 20.49 10.19 14.30
CA ASP A 457 20.71 9.93 12.87
C ASP A 457 19.73 8.90 12.30
N SER A 458 19.38 7.86 13.05
CA SER A 458 18.40 6.85 12.59
C SER A 458 17.01 7.47 12.37
N MET A 459 16.59 8.40 13.23
CA MET A 459 15.29 9.09 13.16
C MET A 459 15.10 9.98 11.95
N THR A 460 16.19 10.49 11.38
CA THR A 460 16.11 11.34 10.18
C THR A 460 15.44 10.59 9.01
N THR A 461 15.43 9.25 9.05
CA THR A 461 14.71 8.43 8.04
C THR A 461 13.22 8.51 8.25
N ASP A 462 12.76 8.25 9.47
CA ASP A 462 11.32 8.21 9.71
C ASP A 462 10.70 9.60 9.75
N LEU A 463 11.51 10.65 10.01
CA LEU A 463 11.12 12.04 9.78
C LEU A 463 10.87 12.30 8.29
N ALA A 464 11.75 11.81 7.41
CA ALA A 464 11.56 11.96 5.96
C ALA A 464 10.30 11.23 5.47
N THR A 465 10.10 9.97 5.89
CA THR A 465 8.86 9.25 5.56
C THR A 465 7.62 9.89 6.19
N GLY A 466 7.79 10.51 7.36
CA GLY A 466 6.74 11.27 8.02
C GLY A 466 6.32 12.49 7.21
N VAL A 467 7.28 13.24 6.66
CA VAL A 467 6.98 14.38 5.78
C VAL A 467 6.24 13.92 4.51
N ASP A 468 6.61 12.79 3.93
CA ASP A 468 5.93 12.24 2.75
C ASP A 468 4.48 11.82 3.07
N ALA A 469 4.25 11.17 4.22
CA ALA A 469 2.90 10.83 4.69
C ALA A 469 2.05 12.07 5.04
N ILE A 470 2.68 13.13 5.55
CA ILE A 470 1.99 14.41 5.76
C ILE A 470 1.56 14.99 4.41
N ALA A 471 2.45 14.95 3.40
CA ALA A 471 2.14 15.41 2.06
C ALA A 471 0.93 14.67 1.47
N SER A 472 0.89 13.35 1.55
CA SER A 472 -0.24 12.55 1.04
C SER A 472 -1.56 12.90 1.74
N ILE A 473 -1.55 13.06 3.07
CA ILE A 473 -2.75 13.42 3.85
C ILE A 473 -3.26 14.81 3.47
N PHE A 474 -2.39 15.80 3.35
CA PHE A 474 -2.82 17.16 2.99
C PHE A 474 -3.26 17.28 1.54
N VAL A 475 -2.69 16.49 0.61
CA VAL A 475 -3.20 16.40 -0.77
C VAL A 475 -4.67 15.98 -0.77
N VAL A 476 -5.06 15.03 0.09
CA VAL A 476 -6.46 14.62 0.24
C VAL A 476 -7.30 15.69 0.95
N LEU A 477 -6.79 16.26 2.05
CA LEU A 477 -7.56 17.24 2.83
C LEU A 477 -7.82 18.54 2.07
N ASP A 478 -6.87 18.99 1.25
CA ASP A 478 -6.94 20.23 0.48
C ASP A 478 -7.55 20.03 -0.92
N CYS A 479 -7.88 18.80 -1.29
CA CYS A 479 -8.51 18.51 -2.57
C CYS A 479 -9.87 19.22 -2.66
N VAL A 480 -10.04 20.03 -3.71
CA VAL A 480 -11.33 20.64 -4.06
C VAL A 480 -12.05 19.71 -5.01
N THR A 481 -13.29 19.37 -4.69
CA THR A 481 -14.14 18.46 -5.47
C THR A 481 -14.86 19.21 -6.57
N ALA A 482 -14.85 18.67 -7.79
CA ALA A 482 -15.55 19.29 -8.92
C ALA A 482 -17.08 19.29 -8.72
N ILE A 483 -17.60 18.23 -8.07
CA ILE A 483 -19.01 18.09 -7.72
C ILE A 483 -19.11 18.15 -6.20
N GLU A 484 -19.47 19.31 -5.63
CA GLU A 484 -19.70 19.43 -4.20
C GLU A 484 -21.09 18.89 -3.83
N PRO A 485 -21.20 17.86 -2.96
CA PRO A 485 -22.51 17.32 -2.56
C PRO A 485 -23.28 18.26 -1.62
N ASN A 486 -22.59 19.24 -1.02
CA ASN A 486 -23.13 20.13 0.02
C ASN A 486 -23.35 21.57 -0.48
N ASP A 487 -23.26 21.83 -1.78
CA ASP A 487 -23.60 23.13 -2.32
C ASP A 487 -25.11 23.34 -2.16
N LEU A 488 -25.47 24.10 -1.12
CA LEU A 488 -26.84 24.47 -0.76
C LEU A 488 -27.36 25.65 -1.61
N ASP A 489 -26.76 25.89 -2.78
CA ASP A 489 -27.25 26.86 -3.74
C ASP A 489 -28.52 26.31 -4.41
N ASP A 490 -29.62 26.59 -3.71
CA ASP A 490 -30.98 26.92 -4.09
C ASP A 490 -31.63 26.08 -5.22
N HIS A 491 -32.90 25.74 -5.03
CA HIS A 491 -33.80 24.97 -5.92
C HIS A 491 -33.85 23.44 -5.72
N CYS A 492 -34.10 22.98 -4.50
CA CYS A 492 -34.74 21.67 -4.30
C CYS A 492 -36.14 21.69 -4.94
N LEU A 493 -36.40 20.79 -5.90
CA LEU A 493 -37.74 20.58 -6.44
C LEU A 493 -38.63 19.92 -5.39
N GLU A 494 -39.81 20.48 -5.13
CA GLU A 494 -40.80 19.87 -4.22
C GLU A 494 -41.48 18.63 -4.84
N LEU A 495 -41.48 18.49 -6.18
CA LEU A 495 -42.07 17.36 -6.93
C LEU A 495 -41.26 17.05 -8.22
N ILE A 496 -40.86 15.78 -8.40
CA ILE A 496 -40.16 15.25 -9.59
C ILE A 496 -41.14 14.37 -10.36
N VAL A 497 -41.36 14.67 -11.65
CA VAL A 497 -42.26 13.92 -12.56
C VAL A 497 -41.51 12.78 -13.25
N GLY A 498 -40.22 12.99 -13.57
CA GLY A 498 -39.31 11.96 -14.08
C GLY A 498 -39.12 11.92 -15.59
N ASP A 499 -39.33 13.02 -16.32
CA ASP A 499 -38.98 13.14 -17.75
C ASP A 499 -37.47 13.45 -17.88
N ILE A 500 -36.72 12.62 -18.61
CA ILE A 500 -35.27 12.77 -18.76
C ILE A 500 -34.93 13.05 -20.23
N GLU A 501 -34.23 14.15 -20.49
CA GLU A 501 -33.75 14.52 -21.82
C GLU A 501 -32.23 14.62 -21.87
N ILE A 502 -31.61 13.84 -22.75
CA ILE A 502 -30.18 13.87 -23.04
C ILE A 502 -30.03 14.44 -24.45
N HIS A 503 -29.29 15.54 -24.60
CA HIS A 503 -29.11 16.22 -25.89
C HIS A 503 -27.62 16.35 -26.24
N GLY A 504 -27.21 15.68 -27.33
CA GLY A 504 -25.91 15.87 -27.98
C GLY A 504 -24.70 15.61 -27.08
N VAL A 505 -24.78 14.60 -26.20
CA VAL A 505 -23.77 14.37 -25.17
C VAL A 505 -22.50 13.72 -25.74
N ASN A 506 -21.36 14.35 -25.45
CA ASN A 506 -20.03 13.79 -25.59
C ASN A 506 -19.43 13.50 -24.21
N PHE A 507 -18.95 12.28 -24.01
CA PHE A 507 -18.38 11.88 -22.73
C PHE A 507 -17.15 10.98 -22.88
N ALA A 508 -16.17 11.17 -22.00
CA ALA A 508 -15.02 10.32 -21.80
C ALA A 508 -14.80 10.11 -20.29
N TYR A 509 -14.49 8.88 -19.85
CA TYR A 509 -14.17 8.63 -18.44
C TYR A 509 -12.88 9.38 -18.05
N PRO A 510 -12.81 9.99 -16.86
CA PRO A 510 -11.61 10.71 -16.41
C PRO A 510 -10.34 9.83 -16.43
N ALA A 511 -10.46 8.55 -16.08
CA ALA A 511 -9.35 7.59 -16.10
C ALA A 511 -8.83 7.28 -17.52
N ARG A 512 -9.62 7.53 -18.58
CA ARG A 512 -9.27 7.26 -19.98
C ARG A 512 -9.82 8.34 -20.90
N ARG A 513 -9.26 9.56 -20.78
CA ARG A 513 -9.70 10.74 -21.56
C ARG A 513 -9.54 10.58 -23.06
N ASP A 514 -8.61 9.74 -23.50
CA ASP A 514 -8.28 9.56 -24.93
C ASP A 514 -9.37 8.85 -25.72
N VAL A 515 -10.29 8.15 -25.04
CA VAL A 515 -11.33 7.35 -25.68
C VAL A 515 -12.70 7.95 -25.39
N VAL A 516 -13.22 8.70 -26.37
CA VAL A 516 -14.60 9.21 -26.34
C VAL A 516 -15.59 8.05 -26.45
N ILE A 517 -16.46 7.96 -25.46
CA ILE A 517 -17.38 6.84 -25.17
C ILE A 517 -18.73 7.10 -25.82
N LEU A 518 -19.28 8.29 -25.56
CA LEU A 518 -20.52 8.78 -26.13
C LEU A 518 -20.16 9.88 -27.12
N ARG A 519 -20.71 9.79 -28.34
CA ARG A 519 -20.50 10.75 -29.42
C ARG A 519 -21.86 11.26 -29.87
N ALA A 520 -22.16 12.52 -29.58
CA ALA A 520 -23.40 13.22 -29.88
C ALA A 520 -24.65 12.41 -29.53
N PHE A 521 -24.64 11.78 -28.35
CA PHE A 521 -25.73 10.90 -27.93
C PHE A 521 -26.95 11.73 -27.50
N SER A 522 -28.11 11.44 -28.09
CA SER A 522 -29.39 12.07 -27.73
C SER A 522 -30.44 11.00 -27.46
N LEU A 523 -31.15 11.13 -26.34
CA LEU A 523 -32.21 10.20 -25.91
C LEU A 523 -33.21 10.95 -25.03
N ARG A 524 -34.50 10.68 -25.25
CA ARG A 524 -35.58 11.14 -24.37
C ARG A 524 -36.23 9.93 -23.71
N ILE A 525 -36.38 9.98 -22.39
CA ILE A 525 -37.03 8.95 -21.57
C ILE A 525 -38.25 9.60 -20.94
N GLU A 526 -39.43 9.19 -21.39
CA GLU A 526 -40.69 9.74 -20.90
C GLU A 526 -41.00 9.25 -19.48
N ALA A 527 -41.60 10.14 -18.69
CA ALA A 527 -42.06 9.82 -17.35
C ALA A 527 -43.03 8.62 -17.34
N CYS A 528 -42.93 7.78 -16.31
CA CYS A 528 -43.77 6.59 -16.11
C CYS A 528 -43.73 5.53 -17.23
N LYS A 529 -42.72 5.57 -18.14
CA LYS A 529 -42.53 4.56 -19.18
C LYS A 529 -41.22 3.79 -19.00
N SER A 530 -41.23 2.51 -19.38
CA SER A 530 -40.02 1.69 -19.40
C SER A 530 -39.28 1.85 -20.72
N THR A 531 -38.02 2.28 -20.67
CA THR A 531 -37.15 2.43 -21.84
C THR A 531 -36.00 1.44 -21.76
N ALA A 532 -35.90 0.52 -22.72
CA ALA A 532 -34.84 -0.48 -22.79
C ALA A 532 -33.69 -0.02 -23.70
N LEU A 533 -32.44 -0.26 -23.27
CA LEU A 533 -31.22 0.03 -24.03
C LEU A 533 -30.55 -1.28 -24.48
N VAL A 534 -30.59 -1.55 -25.78
CA VAL A 534 -30.04 -2.78 -26.39
C VAL A 534 -28.77 -2.46 -27.21
N GLY A 535 -27.88 -3.43 -27.37
CA GLY A 535 -26.58 -3.26 -28.03
C GLY A 535 -25.59 -4.38 -27.66
N GLN A 536 -24.44 -4.42 -28.32
CA GLN A 536 -23.40 -5.42 -28.07
C GLN A 536 -22.74 -5.23 -26.68
N SER A 537 -22.10 -6.28 -26.16
CA SER A 537 -21.28 -6.15 -24.94
C SER A 537 -20.14 -5.17 -25.19
N GLY A 538 -19.96 -4.18 -24.31
CA GLY A 538 -19.01 -3.09 -24.51
C GLY A 538 -19.56 -1.86 -25.26
N SER A 539 -20.83 -1.84 -25.65
CA SER A 539 -21.50 -0.64 -26.22
C SER A 539 -21.75 0.49 -25.19
N ARG A 540 -21.20 0.38 -23.96
CA ARG A 540 -21.18 1.44 -22.93
C ARG A 540 -22.56 1.93 -22.45
N LYS A 541 -23.57 1.06 -22.51
CA LYS A 541 -24.96 1.34 -22.08
C LYS A 541 -25.06 1.79 -20.62
N SER A 542 -24.30 1.13 -19.73
CA SER A 542 -24.26 1.44 -18.30
C SER A 542 -23.71 2.83 -17.98
N THR A 543 -22.97 3.45 -18.91
CA THR A 543 -22.45 4.81 -18.72
C THR A 543 -23.55 5.86 -18.63
N ILE A 544 -24.73 5.61 -19.23
CA ILE A 544 -25.90 6.51 -19.19
C ILE A 544 -26.43 6.64 -17.76
N ILE A 545 -26.50 5.52 -17.02
CA ILE A 545 -26.98 5.51 -15.62
C ILE A 545 -26.08 6.39 -14.74
N GLY A 546 -24.76 6.29 -14.91
CA GLY A 546 -23.81 7.15 -14.20
C GLY A 546 -23.92 8.64 -14.54
N ARG A 547 -24.51 9.01 -15.69
CA ARG A 547 -24.83 10.42 -16.02
C ARG A 547 -26.07 10.90 -15.30
N ILE A 548 -27.13 10.08 -15.29
CA ILE A 548 -28.40 10.41 -14.64
C ILE A 548 -28.19 10.58 -13.12
N HIS A 549 -27.34 9.74 -12.51
CA HIS A 549 -26.94 9.89 -11.10
C HIS A 549 -25.93 11.01 -10.84
N ARG A 550 -25.50 11.76 -11.86
CA ARG A 550 -24.49 12.83 -11.77
C ARG A 550 -23.18 12.38 -11.10
N PHE A 551 -22.75 11.14 -11.34
CA PHE A 551 -21.47 10.65 -10.81
C PHE A 551 -20.26 11.30 -11.46
N TYR A 552 -20.44 11.89 -12.63
CA TYR A 552 -19.40 12.66 -13.30
C TYR A 552 -20.01 13.76 -14.17
N ASP A 553 -19.19 14.76 -14.48
CA ASP A 553 -19.55 15.84 -15.39
C ASP A 553 -19.37 15.50 -16.86
N LEU A 554 -20.08 16.25 -17.69
CA LEU A 554 -20.11 16.12 -19.15
C LEU A 554 -18.97 16.93 -19.77
N VAL A 555 -18.49 16.51 -20.95
CA VAL A 555 -17.48 17.27 -21.71
C VAL A 555 -18.15 18.19 -22.74
N ARG A 556 -19.29 17.76 -23.30
CA ARG A 556 -20.16 18.58 -24.16
C ARG A 556 -21.59 18.05 -24.13
N GLY A 557 -22.59 18.93 -24.27
CA GLY A 557 -24.02 18.57 -24.30
C GLY A 557 -24.73 18.85 -22.98
N THR A 558 -26.02 18.53 -22.90
CA THR A 558 -26.84 18.82 -21.72
C THR A 558 -27.69 17.62 -21.33
N VAL A 559 -27.82 17.36 -20.04
CA VAL A 559 -28.77 16.41 -19.46
C VAL A 559 -29.79 17.21 -18.65
N LYS A 560 -31.08 16.99 -18.92
CA LYS A 560 -32.19 17.65 -18.24
C LYS A 560 -33.08 16.61 -17.56
N ILE A 561 -33.58 16.96 -16.37
CA ILE A 561 -34.68 16.25 -15.70
C ILE A 561 -35.81 17.26 -15.52
N ASP A 562 -37.02 16.90 -15.97
CA ASP A 562 -38.23 17.73 -15.90
C ASP A 562 -38.01 19.17 -16.46
N GLY A 563 -37.28 19.26 -17.57
CA GLY A 563 -36.94 20.53 -18.23
C GLY A 563 -35.83 21.35 -17.57
N ARG A 564 -35.37 20.99 -16.36
CA ARG A 564 -34.23 21.65 -15.69
C ARG A 564 -32.91 20.98 -16.04
N ILE A 565 -31.89 21.80 -16.26
CA ILE A 565 -30.55 21.33 -16.59
C ILE A 565 -29.87 20.85 -15.31
N LEU A 566 -29.48 19.57 -15.28
CA LEU A 566 -28.69 19.00 -14.18
C LEU A 566 -27.22 19.45 -14.23
N GLN A 567 -26.71 19.68 -15.45
CA GLN A 567 -25.32 20.02 -15.74
C GLN A 567 -25.26 21.03 -16.90
N VAL A 568 -24.70 22.21 -16.64
CA VAL A 568 -24.28 23.17 -17.67
C VAL A 568 -22.77 23.03 -17.83
N ILE A 569 -22.28 23.09 -19.07
CA ILE A 569 -20.87 23.27 -19.39
C ILE A 569 -20.71 24.68 -19.95
#